data_AF-A0A256XQV1-F1
#
_entry.id   AF-A0A256XQV1-F1
#
_cell.length_a   1.000
_cell.length_b   1.000
_cell.length_c   1.000
_cell.angle_alpha   90.00
_cell.angle_beta   90.00
_cell.angle_gamma   90.00
#
_symmetry.space_group_name_H-M   'P 1'
#
loop_
_entity.id
_entity.type
_entity.pdbx_description
1 polymer ?
#
loop_
_entity_poly.entity_id
_entity_poly.type
_entity_poly.pdbx_seq_one_letter_code
_entity_poly.pdbx_strand_id
1 'polypeptide(L)'
;MDVFECIKGRRSIRAFKPDPVNEEDLKKILDAAIHAPSAGNLQSWEFIVVRDKERKRQLARAALNQTFIVEAPVVIVVCANLERSGSGYGERGRTLYCIQDTAAAIQNMLLAAYALGYGTCWVGAFREDEAKKILKLPRDIRPVAIIPIGRPAESPAPRPRMPLEKVVHYEIFGEKSQHG
;
A
#
# COMPACT_ATOMS: atom_id res chain seq x y z
N MET A 1 3.51 -2.85 20.98
CA MET A 1 3.33 -3.84 19.92
C MET A 1 4.66 -3.99 19.22
N ASP A 2 5.18 -5.20 19.13
CA ASP A 2 6.41 -5.46 18.39
C ASP A 2 6.15 -5.66 16.88
N VAL A 3 7.22 -5.80 16.09
CA VAL A 3 7.11 -5.95 14.63
C VAL A 3 6.40 -7.24 14.22
N PHE A 4 6.61 -8.36 14.92
CA PHE A 4 6.00 -9.65 14.60
C PHE A 4 4.51 -9.66 14.94
N GLU A 5 4.12 -9.01 16.04
CA GLU A 5 2.73 -8.74 16.40
C GLU A 5 2.06 -7.87 15.34
N CYS A 6 2.72 -6.80 14.86
CA CYS A 6 2.19 -5.97 13.78
C CYS A 6 1.95 -6.78 12.50
N ILE A 7 2.95 -7.56 12.08
CA ILE A 7 2.89 -8.39 10.85
C ILE A 7 1.76 -9.43 10.94
N LYS A 8 1.64 -10.13 12.08
CA LYS A 8 0.63 -11.18 12.28
C LYS A 8 -0.74 -10.62 12.61
N GLY A 9 -0.83 -9.45 13.22
CA GLY A 9 -2.05 -8.83 13.74
C GLY A 9 -2.81 -8.02 12.69
N ARG A 10 -2.11 -7.34 11.78
CA ARG A 10 -2.75 -6.47 10.77
C ARG A 10 -3.79 -7.21 9.92
N ARG A 11 -4.94 -6.58 9.70
CA ARG A 11 -6.01 -7.05 8.80
C ARG A 11 -6.34 -6.01 7.74
N SER A 12 -6.99 -6.43 6.65
CA SER A 12 -7.61 -5.50 5.71
C SER A 12 -8.91 -5.01 6.31
N ILE A 13 -9.00 -3.71 6.58
CA ILE A 13 -10.18 -3.05 7.13
C ILE A 13 -10.91 -2.30 6.01
N ARG A 14 -12.20 -2.58 5.87
CA ARG A 14 -13.13 -2.06 4.88
C ARG A 14 -14.39 -1.46 5.53
N ALA A 15 -14.40 -1.29 6.84
CA ALA A 15 -15.37 -0.47 7.56
C ALA A 15 -14.63 0.45 8.53
N PHE A 16 -14.91 1.74 8.46
CA PHE A 16 -14.19 2.78 9.21
C PHE A 16 -15.15 3.59 10.08
N LYS A 17 -14.67 3.98 11.26
CA LYS A 17 -15.35 4.97 12.08
C LYS A 17 -15.14 6.38 11.48
N PRO A 18 -16.03 7.34 11.76
CA PRO A 18 -15.92 8.70 11.23
C PRO A 18 -14.80 9.53 11.86
N ASP A 19 -14.16 9.03 12.93
CA ASP A 19 -13.06 9.70 13.63
C ASP A 19 -11.96 10.14 12.66
N PRO A 20 -11.50 11.40 12.72
CA PRO A 20 -10.41 11.86 11.86
C PRO A 20 -9.11 11.12 12.18
N VAL A 21 -8.24 10.99 11.17
CA VAL A 21 -6.85 10.56 11.38
C VAL A 21 -6.04 11.76 11.85
N ASN A 22 -5.33 11.62 12.96
CA ASN A 22 -4.46 12.67 13.49
C ASN A 22 -3.32 12.99 12.50
N GLU A 23 -3.01 14.27 12.31
CA GLU A 23 -1.97 14.71 11.36
C GLU A 23 -0.57 14.20 11.70
N GLU A 24 -0.22 14.15 12.99
CA GLU A 24 1.06 13.64 13.47
C GLU A 24 1.18 12.14 13.19
N ASP A 25 0.09 11.40 13.42
CA ASP A 25 0.05 9.97 13.09
C ASP A 25 0.13 9.74 11.58
N LEU A 26 -0.57 10.53 10.77
CA LEU A 26 -0.48 10.46 9.31
C LEU A 26 0.95 10.74 8.83
N LYS A 27 1.62 11.74 9.43
CA LYS A 27 3.03 12.03 9.16
C LYS A 27 3.92 10.86 9.55
N LYS A 28 3.72 10.22 10.71
CA LYS A 28 4.46 9.02 11.12
C LYS A 28 4.25 7.85 10.15
N ILE A 29 3.04 7.66 9.63
CA ILE A 29 2.73 6.63 8.63
C ILE A 29 3.49 6.89 7.32
N LEU A 30 3.49 8.13 6.83
CA LEU A 30 4.22 8.53 5.63
C LEU A 30 5.74 8.46 5.84
N ASP A 31 6.22 8.85 7.01
CA ASP A 31 7.63 8.76 7.39
C ASP A 31 8.10 7.31 7.39
N ALA A 32 7.31 6.38 7.94
CA ALA A 32 7.60 4.94 7.84
C ALA A 32 7.67 4.47 6.38
N ALA A 33 6.84 5.03 5.49
CA ALA A 33 6.84 4.71 4.07
C ALA A 33 8.19 5.03 3.40
N ILE A 34 8.73 6.23 3.65
CA ILE A 34 9.98 6.70 3.02
C ILE A 34 11.24 6.01 3.58
N HIS A 35 11.12 5.30 4.72
CA HIS A 35 12.18 4.46 5.26
C HIS A 35 12.22 3.05 4.65
N ALA A 36 11.36 2.74 3.66
CA ALA A 36 11.45 1.50 2.91
C ALA A 36 12.73 1.46 2.05
N PRO A 37 13.31 0.27 1.78
CA PRO A 37 14.38 0.15 0.81
C PRO A 37 13.90 0.53 -0.60
N SER A 38 14.77 1.11 -1.41
CA SER A 38 14.53 1.35 -2.83
C SER A 38 15.72 0.97 -3.70
N ALA A 39 15.44 0.55 -4.93
CA ALA A 39 16.48 0.23 -5.91
C ALA A 39 17.41 1.45 -6.12
N GLY A 40 18.70 1.27 -5.84
CA GLY A 40 19.71 2.33 -5.97
C GLY A 40 19.46 3.55 -5.08
N ASN A 41 18.63 3.41 -4.03
CA ASN A 41 18.11 4.52 -3.23
C ASN A 41 17.42 5.61 -4.07
N LEU A 42 16.85 5.26 -5.23
CA LEU A 42 16.20 6.20 -6.13
C LEU A 42 14.84 6.65 -5.59
N GLN A 43 14.25 5.96 -4.61
CA GLN A 43 13.05 6.40 -3.89
C GLN A 43 11.90 6.75 -4.85
N SER A 44 11.56 5.84 -5.75
CA SER A 44 10.62 6.08 -6.86
C SER A 44 9.13 6.12 -6.47
N TRP A 45 8.81 6.42 -5.21
CA TRP A 45 7.44 6.58 -4.72
C TRP A 45 6.98 8.05 -4.74
N GLU A 46 5.67 8.23 -4.92
CA GLU A 46 4.93 9.46 -4.69
C GLU A 46 3.69 9.14 -3.84
N PHE A 47 3.29 10.04 -2.95
CA PHE A 47 2.14 9.84 -2.08
C PHE A 47 1.13 10.97 -2.23
N ILE A 48 -0.09 10.64 -2.64
CA ILE A 48 -1.17 11.63 -2.77
C ILE A 48 -2.17 11.43 -1.65
N VAL A 49 -2.20 12.38 -0.72
CA VAL A 49 -3.16 12.41 0.40
C VAL A 49 -4.47 13.01 -0.09
N VAL A 50 -5.55 12.24 -0.01
CA VAL A 50 -6.89 12.62 -0.46
C VAL A 50 -7.86 12.61 0.70
N ARG A 51 -8.41 13.79 1.02
CA ARG A 51 -9.49 13.97 2.01
C ARG A 51 -10.79 14.45 1.40
N ASP A 52 -10.71 15.11 0.24
CA ASP A 52 -11.88 15.61 -0.47
C ASP A 52 -12.86 14.47 -0.76
N LYS A 53 -14.10 14.66 -0.30
CA LYS A 53 -15.14 13.63 -0.36
C LYS A 53 -15.48 13.29 -1.80
N GLU A 54 -15.51 14.28 -2.69
CA GLU A 54 -15.83 14.04 -4.09
C GLU A 54 -14.71 13.28 -4.81
N ARG A 55 -13.44 13.66 -4.59
CA ARG A 55 -12.29 12.90 -5.10
C ARG A 55 -12.32 11.45 -4.62
N LYS A 56 -12.62 11.20 -3.35
CA LYS A 56 -12.75 9.83 -2.83
C LYS A 56 -13.88 9.05 -3.50
N ARG A 57 -15.04 9.69 -3.80
CA ARG A 57 -16.13 9.05 -4.56
C ARG A 57 -15.70 8.68 -5.97
N GLN A 58 -14.99 9.56 -6.66
CA GLN A 58 -14.45 9.30 -7.99
C GLN A 58 -13.45 8.12 -7.96
N LEU A 59 -12.54 8.11 -6.99
CA LEU A 59 -11.61 6.99 -6.78
C LEU A 59 -12.34 5.69 -6.46
N ALA A 60 -13.39 5.72 -5.64
CA ALA A 60 -14.18 4.53 -5.33
C ALA A 60 -14.87 3.95 -6.57
N ARG A 61 -15.41 4.80 -7.46
CA ARG A 61 -15.98 4.37 -8.75
C ARG A 61 -14.91 3.72 -9.64
N ALA A 62 -13.75 4.35 -9.78
CA ALA A 62 -12.61 3.80 -10.52
C ALA A 62 -12.11 2.48 -9.92
N ALA A 63 -12.22 2.33 -8.61
CA ALA A 63 -11.93 1.11 -7.85
C ALA A 63 -13.12 0.14 -7.79
N LEU A 64 -13.89 0.03 -8.88
CA LEU A 64 -14.98 -0.95 -9.02
C LEU A 64 -16.07 -0.81 -7.94
N ASN A 65 -16.38 0.44 -7.56
CA ASN A 65 -17.38 0.81 -6.55
C ASN A 65 -17.07 0.30 -5.12
N GLN A 66 -15.80 0.20 -4.76
CA GLN A 66 -15.38 -0.09 -3.38
C GLN A 66 -15.63 1.12 -2.47
N THR A 67 -16.84 1.20 -1.89
CA THR A 67 -17.35 2.39 -1.16
C THR A 67 -16.61 2.71 0.13
N PHE A 68 -15.95 1.73 0.75
CA PHE A 68 -15.13 1.95 1.95
C PHE A 68 -13.96 2.93 1.74
N ILE A 69 -13.57 3.17 0.49
CA ILE A 69 -12.63 4.24 0.12
C ILE A 69 -13.21 5.62 0.47
N VAL A 70 -14.53 5.81 0.31
CA VAL A 70 -15.22 7.07 0.64
C VAL A 70 -15.38 7.23 2.14
N GLU A 71 -15.66 6.14 2.84
CA GLU A 71 -15.87 6.10 4.30
C GLU A 71 -14.59 6.44 5.08
N ALA A 72 -13.43 5.97 4.62
CA ALA A 72 -12.17 6.26 5.27
C ALA A 72 -11.91 7.79 5.37
N PRO A 73 -11.60 8.33 6.56
CA PRO A 73 -11.32 9.75 6.75
C PRO A 73 -10.23 10.30 5.81
N VAL A 74 -9.20 9.50 5.53
CA VAL A 74 -8.13 9.82 4.59
C VAL A 74 -7.82 8.63 3.69
N VAL A 75 -7.47 8.93 2.44
CA VAL A 75 -7.00 7.96 1.46
C VAL A 75 -5.63 8.39 0.97
N ILE A 76 -4.64 7.49 0.95
CA ILE A 76 -3.37 7.74 0.28
C ILE A 76 -3.35 6.94 -1.02
N VAL A 77 -3.13 7.61 -2.14
CA VAL A 77 -2.82 6.93 -3.40
C VAL A 77 -1.31 6.90 -3.57
N VAL A 78 -0.74 5.71 -3.49
CA VAL A 78 0.70 5.50 -3.68
C VAL A 78 0.96 5.32 -5.16
N CYS A 79 1.88 6.11 -5.71
CA CYS A 79 2.24 6.09 -7.11
C CYS A 79 3.73 5.79 -7.29
N ALA A 80 4.07 5.18 -8.41
CA ALA A 80 5.44 4.95 -8.87
C ALA A 80 5.85 6.04 -9.86
N ASN A 81 7.03 6.61 -9.67
CA ASN A 81 7.69 7.53 -10.59
C ASN A 81 8.58 6.72 -11.55
N LEU A 82 8.06 6.48 -12.75
CA LEU A 82 8.66 5.56 -13.71
C LEU A 82 10.03 6.05 -14.17
N GLU A 83 10.15 7.33 -14.50
CA GLU A 83 11.41 7.91 -14.98
C GLU A 83 12.46 7.99 -13.87
N ARG A 84 12.07 8.24 -12.62
CA ARG A 84 13.03 8.24 -11.50
C ARG A 84 13.73 6.89 -11.38
N SER A 85 12.99 5.80 -11.38
CA SER A 85 13.59 4.45 -11.36
C SER A 85 14.28 4.11 -12.68
N GLY A 86 13.69 4.50 -13.81
CA GLY A 86 14.21 4.27 -15.15
C GLY A 86 15.55 4.95 -15.43
N SER A 87 15.81 6.10 -14.81
CA SER A 87 17.08 6.83 -14.96
C SER A 87 18.29 6.04 -14.47
N GLY A 88 18.14 5.20 -13.43
CA GLY A 88 19.21 4.37 -12.91
C GLY A 88 19.24 2.95 -13.47
N TYR A 89 18.09 2.41 -13.90
CA TYR A 89 17.95 0.98 -14.21
C TYR A 89 17.24 0.66 -15.54
N GLY A 90 17.04 1.66 -16.41
CA GLY A 90 16.40 1.49 -17.71
C GLY A 90 14.99 0.91 -17.62
N GLU A 91 14.63 0.04 -18.56
CA GLU A 91 13.27 -0.52 -18.65
C GLU A 91 12.89 -1.36 -17.42
N ARG A 92 13.87 -2.04 -16.81
CA ARG A 92 13.64 -2.82 -15.59
C ARG A 92 13.31 -1.91 -14.40
N GLY A 93 13.92 -0.72 -14.34
CA GLY A 93 13.55 0.33 -13.40
C GLY A 93 12.10 0.77 -13.58
N ARG A 94 11.71 1.10 -14.82
CA ARG A 94 10.38 1.59 -15.18
C ARG A 94 9.25 0.58 -14.95
N THR A 95 9.52 -0.71 -15.10
CA THR A 95 8.46 -1.73 -15.13
C THR A 95 8.38 -2.59 -13.88
N LEU A 96 9.50 -2.78 -13.17
CA LEU A 96 9.59 -3.70 -12.04
C LEU A 96 10.02 -2.99 -10.75
N TYR A 97 11.17 -2.32 -10.75
CA TYR A 97 11.76 -1.81 -9.50
C TYR A 97 10.90 -0.74 -8.86
N CYS A 98 10.31 0.16 -9.65
CA CYS A 98 9.41 1.17 -9.12
C CYS A 98 8.17 0.59 -8.43
N ILE A 99 7.72 -0.60 -8.88
CA ILE A 99 6.60 -1.32 -8.25
C ILE A 99 7.05 -1.99 -6.95
N GLN A 100 8.26 -2.55 -6.91
CA GLN A 100 8.83 -3.14 -5.70
C GLN A 100 9.06 -2.09 -4.61
N ASP A 101 9.64 -0.94 -4.98
CA ASP A 101 9.87 0.20 -4.10
C ASP A 101 8.55 0.68 -3.45
N THR A 102 7.53 0.90 -4.27
CA THR A 102 6.20 1.32 -3.77
C THR A 102 5.53 0.26 -2.93
N ALA A 103 5.67 -1.03 -3.26
CA ALA A 103 5.12 -2.12 -2.46
C ALA A 103 5.77 -2.23 -1.07
N ALA A 104 7.09 -2.05 -0.99
CA ALA A 104 7.81 -1.99 0.29
C ALA A 104 7.35 -0.78 1.12
N ALA A 105 7.24 0.40 0.51
CA ALA A 105 6.74 1.61 1.17
C ALA A 105 5.31 1.44 1.70
N ILE A 106 4.39 0.86 0.89
CA ILE A 106 3.03 0.56 1.33
C ILE A 106 3.07 -0.39 2.53
N GLN A 107 3.85 -1.48 2.48
CA GLN A 107 3.88 -2.43 3.58
C GLN A 107 4.37 -1.79 4.89
N ASN A 108 5.37 -0.89 4.85
CA ASN A 108 5.75 -0.10 6.03
C ASN A 108 4.60 0.78 6.55
N MET A 109 3.90 1.49 5.66
CA MET A 109 2.73 2.29 6.04
C MET A 109 1.65 1.45 6.73
N LEU A 110 1.37 0.27 6.18
CA LEU A 110 0.32 -0.61 6.70
C LEU A 110 0.66 -1.11 8.12
N LEU A 111 1.94 -1.40 8.41
CA LEU A 111 2.39 -1.80 9.74
C LEU A 111 2.40 -0.63 10.72
N ALA A 112 2.89 0.55 10.30
CA ALA A 112 2.90 1.76 11.11
C ALA A 112 1.47 2.19 11.49
N ALA A 113 0.55 2.19 10.53
CA ALA A 113 -0.85 2.50 10.77
C ALA A 113 -1.48 1.54 11.79
N TYR A 114 -1.20 0.23 11.67
CA TYR A 114 -1.69 -0.76 12.61
C TYR A 114 -1.13 -0.57 14.03
N ALA A 115 0.17 -0.28 14.15
CA ALA A 115 0.81 0.00 15.44
C ALA A 115 0.20 1.23 16.15
N LEU A 116 -0.26 2.22 15.38
CA LEU A 116 -0.96 3.43 15.87
C LEU A 116 -2.47 3.20 16.11
N GLY A 117 -2.97 1.98 15.88
CA GLY A 117 -4.36 1.60 16.07
C GLY A 117 -5.31 2.05 14.94
N TYR A 118 -4.78 2.25 13.74
CA TYR A 118 -5.57 2.49 12.52
C TYR A 118 -5.76 1.20 11.71
N GLY A 119 -6.90 1.13 11.04
CA GLY A 119 -7.20 0.14 10.01
C GLY A 119 -6.80 0.64 8.64
N THR A 120 -6.38 -0.27 7.78
CA THR A 120 -6.02 0.02 6.39
C THR A 120 -6.45 -1.13 5.45
N CYS A 121 -6.60 -0.83 4.17
CA CYS A 121 -6.76 -1.85 3.14
C CYS A 121 -5.93 -1.51 1.91
N TRP A 122 -5.13 -2.47 1.42
CA TRP A 122 -4.52 -2.35 0.11
C TRP A 122 -5.58 -2.56 -0.97
N VAL A 123 -5.88 -1.51 -1.75
CA VAL A 123 -6.76 -1.62 -2.92
C VAL A 123 -5.92 -1.58 -4.19
N GLY A 124 -5.73 -2.76 -4.80
CA GLY A 124 -5.06 -2.92 -6.10
C GLY A 124 -6.03 -3.10 -7.27
N ALA A 125 -7.31 -3.37 -6.99
CA ALA A 125 -8.34 -3.52 -8.02
C ALA A 125 -8.97 -2.15 -8.35
N PHE A 126 -8.41 -1.46 -9.35
CA PHE A 126 -8.95 -0.21 -9.88
C PHE A 126 -8.53 0.01 -11.33
N ARG A 127 -9.25 0.87 -12.04
CA ARG A 127 -8.91 1.28 -13.41
C ARG A 127 -7.81 2.35 -13.38
N GLU A 128 -6.60 1.99 -13.78
CA GLU A 128 -5.40 2.85 -13.70
C GLU A 128 -5.59 4.20 -14.41
N ASP A 129 -6.12 4.18 -15.63
CA ASP A 129 -6.33 5.39 -16.44
C ASP A 129 -7.35 6.36 -15.83
N GLU A 130 -8.38 5.83 -15.17
CA GLU A 130 -9.36 6.66 -14.47
C GLU A 130 -8.71 7.33 -13.24
N ALA A 131 -7.94 6.58 -12.45
CA ALA A 131 -7.23 7.13 -11.30
C ALA A 131 -6.22 8.22 -11.70
N LYS A 132 -5.48 8.01 -12.81
CA LYS A 132 -4.58 9.02 -13.41
C LYS A 132 -5.33 10.32 -13.73
N LYS A 133 -6.49 10.23 -14.40
CA LYS A 133 -7.31 11.39 -14.75
C LYS A 133 -7.84 12.12 -13.51
N ILE A 134 -8.38 11.39 -12.54
CA ILE A 134 -8.97 11.94 -11.30
C ILE A 134 -7.93 12.73 -10.50
N LEU A 135 -6.70 12.19 -10.41
CA LEU A 135 -5.61 12.78 -9.63
C LEU A 135 -4.73 13.72 -10.44
N LYS A 136 -5.02 13.90 -11.74
CA LYS A 136 -4.24 14.73 -12.67
C LYS A 136 -2.76 14.31 -12.69
N LEU A 137 -2.50 13.00 -12.71
CA LEU A 137 -1.15 12.46 -12.70
C LEU A 137 -0.43 12.77 -14.02
N PRO A 138 0.84 13.17 -13.99
CA PRO A 138 1.70 13.18 -15.17
C PRO A 138 1.81 11.78 -15.80
N ARG A 139 2.19 11.74 -17.08
CA ARG A 139 2.33 10.49 -17.86
C ARG A 139 3.18 9.43 -17.14
N ASP A 140 4.28 9.88 -16.53
CA ASP A 140 5.30 9.00 -15.95
C ASP A 140 5.06 8.73 -14.46
N ILE A 141 3.90 9.13 -13.93
CA ILE A 141 3.46 8.78 -12.59
C ILE A 141 2.35 7.73 -12.69
N ARG A 142 2.63 6.54 -12.20
CA ARG A 142 1.73 5.38 -12.25
C ARG A 142 1.09 5.15 -10.88
N PRO A 143 -0.25 5.22 -10.73
CA PRO A 143 -0.87 4.83 -9.46
C PRO A 143 -0.74 3.32 -9.26
N VAL A 144 -0.26 2.91 -8.08
CA VAL A 144 0.02 1.51 -7.74
C VAL A 144 -1.03 0.94 -6.79
N ALA A 145 -1.42 1.70 -5.77
CA ALA A 145 -2.43 1.28 -4.80
C ALA A 145 -3.17 2.47 -4.21
N ILE A 146 -4.44 2.22 -3.85
CA ILE A 146 -5.27 3.13 -3.06
C ILE A 146 -5.32 2.57 -1.63
N ILE A 147 -4.95 3.38 -0.64
CA ILE A 147 -4.84 2.98 0.76
C ILE A 147 -5.78 3.84 1.61
N PRO A 148 -7.02 3.37 1.87
CA PRO A 148 -7.91 3.99 2.83
C PRO A 148 -7.37 3.78 4.26
N ILE A 149 -7.41 4.83 5.08
CA ILE A 149 -6.92 4.83 6.47
C ILE A 149 -7.97 5.45 7.37
N GLY A 150 -8.26 4.78 8.49
CA GLY A 150 -9.19 5.28 9.51
C GLY A 150 -9.20 4.39 10.74
N ARG A 151 -9.94 4.79 11.78
CA ARG A 151 -10.17 3.90 12.93
C ARG A 151 -11.05 2.73 12.49
N PRO A 152 -10.68 1.48 12.81
CA PRO A 152 -11.46 0.32 12.35
C PRO A 152 -12.83 0.28 13.03
N ALA A 153 -13.88 0.04 12.24
CA ALA A 153 -15.24 -0.25 12.71
C ALA A 153 -15.57 -1.75 12.66
N GLU A 154 -14.57 -2.59 12.39
CA GLU A 154 -14.67 -4.04 12.33
C GLU A 154 -13.38 -4.69 12.84
N SER A 155 -13.44 -5.98 13.16
CA SER A 155 -12.27 -6.78 13.54
C SER A 155 -12.29 -8.13 12.82
N PRO A 156 -11.84 -8.19 11.55
CA PRO A 156 -11.91 -9.42 10.76
C PRO A 156 -10.98 -10.50 11.30
N ALA A 157 -11.44 -11.76 11.25
CA ALA A 157 -10.62 -12.91 11.59
C ALA A 157 -9.38 -13.02 10.66
N PRO A 158 -8.26 -13.60 11.13
CA PRO A 158 -7.14 -13.93 10.26
C PRO A 158 -7.58 -14.80 9.08
N ARG A 159 -7.13 -14.43 7.88
CA ARG A 159 -7.23 -15.30 6.70
C ARG A 159 -6.11 -16.33 6.74
N PRO A 160 -6.34 -17.60 6.36
CA PRO A 160 -5.29 -18.61 6.33
C PRO A 160 -4.14 -18.19 5.42
N ARG A 161 -2.95 -18.71 5.69
CA ARG A 161 -1.76 -18.58 4.81
C ARG A 161 -1.38 -19.95 4.29
N MET A 162 -0.74 -19.98 3.13
CA MET A 162 -0.11 -21.21 2.67
C MET A 162 0.92 -21.66 3.71
N PRO A 163 1.00 -22.96 4.02
CA PRO A 163 2.10 -23.51 4.81
C PRO A 163 3.45 -23.17 4.18
N LEU A 164 4.48 -22.95 5.01
CA LEU A 164 5.81 -22.56 4.54
C LEU A 164 6.38 -23.58 3.55
N GLU A 165 6.11 -24.86 3.78
CA GLU A 165 6.57 -25.98 2.97
C GLU A 165 6.01 -25.94 1.55
N LYS A 166 4.95 -25.18 1.28
CA LYS A 166 4.41 -25.02 -0.08
C LYS A 166 5.07 -23.90 -0.88
N VAL A 167 5.71 -22.93 -0.23
CA VAL A 167 6.22 -21.71 -0.87
C VAL A 167 7.72 -21.48 -0.68
N VAL A 168 8.34 -22.22 0.24
CA VAL A 168 9.79 -22.22 0.47
C VAL A 168 10.43 -23.37 -0.31
N HIS A 169 11.51 -23.02 -1.01
CA HIS A 169 12.37 -23.93 -1.74
C HIS A 169 13.83 -23.60 -1.39
N TYR A 170 14.69 -24.61 -1.34
CA TYR A 170 16.09 -24.46 -0.92
C TYR A 170 16.99 -24.62 -2.13
N GLU A 171 17.97 -23.72 -2.29
CA GLU A 171 18.90 -23.63 -3.44
C GLU A 171 18.22 -23.41 -4.80
N ILE A 172 17.37 -24.34 -5.24
CA ILE A 172 16.61 -24.30 -6.49
C ILE A 172 15.11 -24.56 -6.29
N PHE A 173 14.31 -24.15 -7.26
CA PHE A 173 12.86 -24.35 -7.21
C PHE A 173 12.50 -25.84 -7.16
N GLY A 174 11.61 -26.21 -6.25
CA GLY A 174 11.13 -27.58 -6.05
C GLY A 174 11.81 -28.31 -4.89
N GLU A 175 13.06 -28.00 -4.56
CA GLU A 175 13.78 -28.66 -3.46
C GLU A 175 13.25 -28.25 -2.08
N LYS A 176 13.21 -29.21 -1.15
CA LYS A 176 12.70 -29.03 0.23
C LYS A 176 13.84 -29.18 1.22
N SER A 177 13.70 -28.57 2.41
CA SER A 177 14.70 -28.65 3.48
C SER A 177 15.02 -30.12 3.77
N GLN A 178 16.29 -30.46 3.82
CA GLN A 178 16.71 -31.78 4.34
C GLN A 178 16.68 -31.84 5.87
N HIS A 179 16.50 -30.70 6.55
CA HIS A 179 16.43 -30.61 8.00
C HIS A 179 15.02 -30.18 8.42
N GLY A 180 14.27 -31.15 8.95
CA GLY A 180 12.98 -30.95 9.61
C GLY A 180 13.14 -30.57 11.07
#